data_AF-A0A1H3Y8J3-F1
#
_entry.id   AF-A0A1H3Y8J3-F1
#
_cell.length_a   1.000
_cell.length_b   1.000
_cell.length_c   1.000
_cell.angle_alpha   90.00
_cell.angle_beta   90.00
_cell.angle_gamma   90.00
#
_symmetry.space_group_name_H-M   'P 1'
#
loop_
_entity.id
_entity.type
_entity.pdbx_description
1 polymer ?
#
loop_
_entity_poly.entity_id
_entity_poly.type
_entity_poly.pdbx_seq_one_letter_code
_entity_poly.pdbx_strand_id
1 'polypeptide(L)'
;MKKILTCLLATFGLTSACGQQNFENADVQEFSELITNPKVVLLDVRTAEEYAEGHIEGAVLIDQKQDDFVEKAKAVLPIDKTIAIYCRSGRRSTNAAEKLADIGYKCVNLKGGIMAWKEAGKPVTTDTYEVDVFQTKSGKTLKCYALTHASIRIQYDGKEIEIDPVTKLGNKTIDYASMPKADYLLVTHEHFDHFNQGAIKLLTGDKTRFITNKRCAEMYGSGEVMKNGDKIQITDDFTIEAVLAYNITEGRTQFHPKGRDNGYILTIDGLRIYIAGDTEDIPEMANIKNIDIAFLPCNQPYTMTTEQLVKAAKIIKPQVLFPYHYGQTNVSGISAQLKDEGIDVRIRHYE
;
A
#
# COMPACT_ATOMS: atom_id res chain seq x y z
N MET A 1 -9.04 72.46 -27.84
CA MET A 1 -10.46 72.38 -27.46
C MET A 1 -10.61 71.37 -26.32
N LYS A 2 -11.07 71.85 -25.16
CA LYS A 2 -11.43 71.05 -23.98
C LYS A 2 -12.58 70.10 -24.31
N LYS A 3 -12.54 68.85 -23.85
CA LYS A 3 -13.69 68.17 -23.23
C LYS A 3 -13.21 67.18 -22.17
N ILE A 4 -13.34 67.62 -20.93
CA ILE A 4 -13.46 66.82 -19.72
C ILE A 4 -14.76 66.03 -19.85
N LEU A 5 -14.76 64.72 -19.54
CA LEU A 5 -16.00 64.00 -19.24
C LEU A 5 -15.82 63.15 -18.00
N THR A 6 -16.82 63.31 -17.15
CA THR A 6 -16.90 63.09 -15.71
C THR A 6 -17.09 61.62 -15.33
N CYS A 7 -16.60 61.27 -14.13
CA CYS A 7 -16.88 60.06 -13.38
C CYS A 7 -18.37 59.66 -13.37
N LEU A 8 -18.63 58.36 -13.51
CA LEU A 8 -19.78 57.71 -12.87
C LEU A 8 -19.24 56.55 -12.01
N LEU A 9 -19.13 56.79 -10.70
CA LEU A 9 -19.05 55.72 -9.71
C LEU A 9 -20.42 55.04 -9.67
N ALA A 10 -20.49 53.80 -10.16
CA ALA A 10 -21.60 52.91 -9.85
C ALA A 10 -21.15 51.95 -8.75
N THR A 11 -21.34 52.38 -7.50
CA THR A 11 -21.36 51.49 -6.35
C THR A 11 -22.63 50.65 -6.41
N PHE A 12 -22.53 49.43 -6.91
CA PHE A 12 -23.50 48.38 -6.63
C PHE A 12 -22.84 47.37 -5.70
N GLY A 13 -23.01 47.63 -4.40
CA GLY A 13 -22.82 46.63 -3.37
C GLY A 13 -23.95 45.60 -3.48
N LEU A 14 -23.57 44.38 -3.81
CA LEU A 14 -24.27 43.15 -3.46
C LEU A 14 -23.19 42.08 -3.42
N THR A 15 -22.42 42.09 -2.32
CA THR A 15 -21.58 40.96 -1.94
C THR A 15 -22.52 39.81 -1.60
N SER A 16 -22.80 38.95 -2.58
CA SER A 16 -23.11 37.56 -2.28
C SER A 16 -21.86 36.97 -1.64
N ALA A 17 -21.80 37.00 -0.31
CA ALA A 17 -20.96 36.10 0.46
C ALA A 17 -21.52 34.69 0.27
N CYS A 18 -21.31 34.10 -0.91
CA CYS A 18 -21.30 32.67 -1.03
C CYS A 18 -20.06 32.24 -0.22
N GLY A 19 -20.29 31.71 0.98
CA GLY A 19 -19.20 31.22 1.83
C GLY A 19 -18.29 30.35 0.97
N GLN A 20 -17.05 30.78 0.81
CA GLN A 20 -16.09 30.06 0.00
C GLN A 20 -15.87 28.74 0.72
N GLN A 21 -16.36 27.65 0.13
CA GLN A 21 -16.11 26.32 0.67
C GLN A 21 -14.60 26.11 0.72
N ASN A 22 -14.07 25.75 1.88
CA ASN A 22 -12.63 25.50 2.08
C ASN A 22 -12.16 24.18 1.44
N PHE A 23 -13.01 23.53 0.64
CA PHE A 23 -12.75 22.28 -0.06
C PHE A 23 -13.34 22.31 -1.48
N GLU A 24 -12.81 21.49 -2.37
CA GLU A 24 -13.26 21.37 -3.76
C GLU A 24 -14.30 20.24 -3.90
N ASN A 25 -15.15 20.30 -4.93
CA ASN A 25 -16.04 19.20 -5.27
C ASN A 25 -15.76 18.69 -6.68
N ALA A 26 -15.67 17.38 -6.84
CA ALA A 26 -15.49 16.71 -8.13
C ALA A 26 -16.72 15.88 -8.50
N ASP A 27 -17.01 15.77 -9.79
CA ASP A 27 -17.95 14.77 -10.29
C ASP A 27 -17.30 13.37 -10.34
N VAL A 28 -18.05 12.34 -10.78
CA VAL A 28 -17.56 10.95 -10.79
C VAL A 28 -16.35 10.78 -11.72
N GLN A 29 -16.30 11.48 -12.85
CA GLN A 29 -15.21 11.34 -13.82
C GLN A 29 -13.94 12.01 -13.29
N GLU A 30 -14.04 13.25 -12.86
CA GLU A 30 -12.94 14.01 -12.25
C GLU A 30 -12.39 13.28 -11.02
N PHE A 31 -13.27 12.75 -10.16
CA PHE A 31 -12.87 12.02 -8.97
C PHE A 31 -12.19 10.69 -9.31
N SER A 32 -12.69 9.97 -10.33
CA SER A 32 -12.08 8.71 -10.80
C SER A 32 -10.66 8.92 -11.34
N GLU A 33 -10.37 10.06 -11.97
CA GLU A 33 -9.03 10.40 -12.44
C GLU A 33 -8.15 10.85 -11.27
N LEU A 34 -8.69 11.67 -10.36
CA LEU A 34 -7.99 12.18 -9.19
C LEU A 34 -7.40 11.05 -8.32
N ILE A 35 -8.19 10.01 -8.03
CA ILE A 35 -7.76 8.91 -7.14
C ILE A 35 -6.67 8.01 -7.74
N THR A 36 -6.31 8.19 -9.01
CA THR A 36 -5.15 7.50 -9.62
C THR A 36 -3.81 8.15 -9.28
N ASN A 37 -3.84 9.38 -8.75
CA ASN A 37 -2.64 10.14 -8.43
C ASN A 37 -2.03 9.65 -7.09
N PRO A 38 -0.74 9.26 -7.04
CA PRO A 38 -0.10 8.78 -5.82
C PRO A 38 -0.01 9.82 -4.68
N LYS A 39 -0.28 11.10 -4.96
CA LYS A 39 -0.38 12.19 -3.97
C LYS A 39 -1.79 12.40 -3.41
N VAL A 40 -2.72 11.49 -3.73
CA VAL A 40 -4.10 11.51 -3.25
C VAL A 40 -4.33 10.34 -2.29
N VAL A 41 -5.02 10.61 -1.19
CA VAL A 41 -5.54 9.59 -0.27
C VAL A 41 -7.05 9.55 -0.40
N LEU A 42 -7.60 8.39 -0.70
CA LEU A 42 -9.04 8.19 -0.77
C LEU A 42 -9.59 7.89 0.64
N LEU A 43 -10.62 8.62 1.06
CA LEU A 43 -11.24 8.53 2.39
C LEU A 43 -12.73 8.19 2.26
N ASP A 44 -13.12 7.04 2.80
CA ASP A 44 -14.52 6.71 3.05
C ASP A 44 -14.90 7.12 4.47
N VAL A 45 -15.89 7.99 4.60
CA VAL A 45 -16.39 8.46 5.91
C VAL A 45 -17.68 7.78 6.36
N ARG A 46 -18.06 6.67 5.72
CA ARG A 46 -19.22 5.84 6.10
C ARG A 46 -18.94 5.01 7.37
N THR A 47 -19.94 4.24 7.83
CA THR A 47 -19.72 3.28 8.93
C THR A 47 -18.97 2.04 8.43
N ALA A 48 -18.44 1.23 9.35
CA ALA A 48 -17.74 -0.01 9.00
C ALA A 48 -18.65 -1.02 8.27
N GLU A 49 -19.92 -1.08 8.63
CA GLU A 49 -20.91 -1.94 7.97
C GLU A 49 -21.15 -1.50 6.52
N GLU A 50 -21.35 -0.19 6.29
CA GLU A 50 -21.52 0.38 4.94
C GLU A 50 -20.28 0.14 4.06
N TYR A 51 -19.08 0.16 4.66
CA TYR A 51 -17.81 -0.08 3.97
C TYR A 51 -17.65 -1.56 3.57
N ALA A 52 -17.98 -2.48 4.48
CA ALA A 52 -17.91 -3.92 4.26
C ALA A 52 -18.89 -4.42 3.18
N GLU A 53 -20.05 -3.76 3.01
CA GLU A 53 -21.00 -4.03 1.91
C GLU A 53 -20.49 -3.59 0.53
N GLY A 54 -19.39 -2.84 0.47
CA GLY A 54 -18.73 -2.42 -0.75
C GLY A 54 -18.31 -0.95 -0.70
N HIS A 55 -17.09 -0.70 -1.13
CA HIS A 55 -16.43 0.61 -1.09
C HIS A 55 -15.58 0.81 -2.36
N ILE A 56 -15.14 2.05 -2.59
CA ILE A 56 -14.20 2.36 -3.66
C ILE A 56 -12.83 1.82 -3.23
N GLU A 57 -12.21 1.00 -4.07
CA GLU A 57 -10.93 0.33 -3.77
C GLU A 57 -9.86 1.31 -3.31
N GLY A 58 -9.15 0.96 -2.24
CA GLY A 58 -8.07 1.76 -1.67
C GLY A 58 -8.52 2.90 -0.74
N ALA A 59 -9.82 2.97 -0.43
CA ALA A 59 -10.31 3.92 0.54
C ALA A 59 -9.84 3.59 1.96
N VAL A 60 -9.30 4.58 2.67
CA VAL A 60 -9.15 4.51 4.13
C VAL A 60 -10.51 4.74 4.75
N LEU A 61 -10.93 3.91 5.71
CA LEU A 61 -12.17 4.10 6.44
C LEU A 61 -11.94 4.92 7.71
N ILE A 62 -12.59 6.07 7.83
CA ILE A 62 -12.70 6.82 9.10
C ILE A 62 -14.14 7.30 9.25
N ASP A 63 -14.94 6.61 10.07
CA ASP A 63 -16.35 6.94 10.25
C ASP A 63 -16.54 8.33 10.85
N GLN A 64 -17.07 9.26 10.05
CA GLN A 64 -17.28 10.65 10.49
C GLN A 64 -18.31 10.77 11.61
N LYS A 65 -19.18 9.77 11.82
CA LYS A 65 -20.15 9.80 12.92
C LYS A 65 -19.52 9.62 14.30
N GLN A 66 -18.29 9.11 14.37
CA GLN A 66 -17.59 8.94 15.65
C GLN A 66 -17.08 10.29 16.16
N ASP A 67 -17.14 10.49 17.48
CA ASP A 67 -16.70 11.74 18.12
C ASP A 67 -15.20 12.01 17.94
N ASP A 68 -14.41 10.95 17.70
CA ASP A 68 -12.96 10.99 17.52
C ASP A 68 -12.52 11.13 16.05
N PHE A 69 -13.43 11.44 15.12
CA PHE A 69 -13.13 11.54 13.68
C PHE A 69 -11.90 12.39 13.35
N VAL A 70 -11.80 13.59 13.93
CA VAL A 70 -10.69 14.53 13.65
C VAL A 70 -9.37 14.00 14.19
N GLU A 71 -9.37 13.40 15.37
CA GLU A 71 -8.15 12.86 15.99
C GLU A 71 -7.65 11.62 15.23
N LYS A 72 -8.55 10.72 14.83
CA LYS A 72 -8.21 9.60 13.94
C LYS A 72 -7.69 10.06 12.59
N ALA A 73 -8.32 11.08 12.00
CA ALA A 73 -7.87 11.64 10.74
C ALA A 73 -6.45 12.20 10.83
N LYS A 74 -6.10 12.94 11.89
CA LYS A 74 -4.73 13.44 12.11
C LYS A 74 -3.70 12.31 12.29
N ALA A 75 -4.09 11.23 12.96
CA ALA A 75 -3.21 10.11 13.20
C ALA A 75 -2.90 9.28 11.94
N VAL A 76 -3.86 9.22 11.00
CA VAL A 76 -3.80 8.33 9.84
C VAL A 76 -3.51 9.07 8.53
N LEU A 77 -4.05 10.29 8.36
CA LEU A 77 -4.00 11.01 7.08
C LEU A 77 -2.78 11.95 7.01
N PRO A 78 -1.98 11.87 5.95
CA PRO A 78 -0.83 12.74 5.73
C PRO A 78 -1.27 14.15 5.31
N ILE A 79 -0.78 15.17 6.02
CA ILE A 79 -1.18 16.58 5.85
C ILE A 79 -0.74 17.18 4.50
N ASP A 80 0.28 16.62 3.87
CA ASP A 80 0.86 17.09 2.61
C ASP A 80 0.18 16.48 1.37
N LYS A 81 -0.75 15.53 1.55
CA LYS A 81 -1.50 14.91 0.45
C LYS A 81 -2.91 15.50 0.30
N THR A 82 -3.47 15.34 -0.89
CA THR A 82 -4.88 15.68 -1.14
C THR A 82 -5.77 14.54 -0.64
N ILE A 83 -6.80 14.86 0.13
CA ILE A 83 -7.77 13.88 0.63
C ILE A 83 -9.00 13.89 -0.29
N ALA A 84 -9.20 12.82 -1.04
CA ALA A 84 -10.38 12.59 -1.85
C ALA A 84 -11.45 11.89 -1.00
N ILE A 85 -12.54 12.58 -0.65
CA ILE A 85 -13.48 12.15 0.40
C ILE A 85 -14.83 11.80 -0.21
N TYR A 86 -15.43 10.69 0.24
CA TYR A 86 -16.79 10.34 -0.14
C TYR A 86 -17.56 9.70 1.02
N CYS A 87 -18.89 9.68 0.86
CA CYS A 87 -19.78 8.93 1.74
C CYS A 87 -20.88 8.26 0.91
N ARG A 88 -22.02 7.92 1.52
CA ARG A 88 -23.16 7.33 0.79
C ARG A 88 -23.69 8.26 -0.32
N SER A 89 -23.97 9.52 0.01
CA SER A 89 -24.71 10.45 -0.88
C SER A 89 -24.07 11.83 -1.07
N GLY A 90 -22.87 12.06 -0.54
CA GLY A 90 -22.17 13.35 -0.56
C GLY A 90 -22.42 14.25 0.66
N ARG A 91 -23.51 14.04 1.43
CA ARG A 91 -23.86 14.92 2.58
C ARG A 91 -22.87 14.80 3.75
N ARG A 92 -22.55 13.57 4.15
CA ARG A 92 -21.61 13.29 5.25
C ARG A 92 -20.18 13.69 4.89
N SER A 93 -19.77 13.43 3.66
CA SER A 93 -18.42 13.75 3.17
C SER A 93 -18.21 15.25 2.96
N THR A 94 -19.27 16.02 2.64
CA THR A 94 -19.21 17.49 2.68
C THR A 94 -18.83 17.99 4.08
N ASN A 95 -19.52 17.52 5.13
CA ASN A 95 -19.19 17.92 6.51
C ASN A 95 -17.79 17.43 6.94
N ALA A 96 -17.39 16.23 6.52
CA ALA A 96 -16.04 15.72 6.77
C ALA A 96 -14.97 16.60 6.11
N ALA A 97 -15.17 16.96 4.83
CA ALA A 97 -14.25 17.79 4.06
C ALA A 97 -14.11 19.18 4.67
N GLU A 98 -15.20 19.81 5.15
CA GLU A 98 -15.14 21.08 5.87
C GLU A 98 -14.27 20.97 7.13
N LYS A 99 -14.53 19.98 8.00
CA LYS A 99 -13.78 19.78 9.24
C LYS A 99 -12.28 19.55 9.00
N LEU A 100 -11.94 18.77 7.96
CA LEU A 100 -10.54 18.48 7.63
C LEU A 100 -9.86 19.69 6.97
N ALA A 101 -10.58 20.44 6.12
CA ALA A 101 -10.06 21.66 5.52
C ALA A 101 -9.77 22.75 6.58
N ASP A 102 -10.63 22.88 7.58
CA ASP A 102 -10.47 23.86 8.67
C ASP A 102 -9.21 23.60 9.53
N ILE A 103 -8.68 22.37 9.52
CA ILE A 103 -7.43 22.00 10.19
C ILE A 103 -6.24 21.84 9.22
N GLY A 104 -6.40 22.27 7.96
CA GLY A 104 -5.31 22.41 7.00
C GLY A 104 -5.16 21.33 5.94
N TYR A 105 -6.06 20.34 5.87
CA TYR A 105 -6.03 19.35 4.79
C TYR A 105 -6.59 19.90 3.48
N LYS A 106 -5.93 19.61 2.36
CA LYS A 106 -6.53 19.83 1.03
C LYS A 106 -7.56 18.73 0.76
N CYS A 107 -8.84 19.09 0.61
CA CYS A 107 -9.92 18.12 0.45
C CYS A 107 -10.65 18.28 -0.90
N VAL A 108 -10.98 17.15 -1.53
CA VAL A 108 -11.86 17.08 -2.72
C VAL A 108 -12.99 16.10 -2.43
N ASN A 109 -14.24 16.56 -2.44
CA ASN A 109 -15.42 15.75 -2.16
C ASN A 109 -16.04 15.17 -3.44
N LEU A 110 -16.44 13.89 -3.42
CA LEU A 110 -17.22 13.25 -4.48
C LEU A 110 -18.69 13.69 -4.42
N LYS A 111 -19.14 14.46 -5.42
CA LYS A 111 -20.57 14.81 -5.56
C LYS A 111 -21.41 13.56 -5.74
N GLY A 112 -22.50 13.46 -4.95
CA GLY A 112 -23.39 12.29 -4.96
C GLY A 112 -22.86 11.04 -4.24
N GLY A 113 -21.61 11.08 -3.76
CA GLY A 113 -20.99 9.97 -3.02
C GLY A 113 -20.91 8.67 -3.81
N ILE A 114 -20.78 7.55 -3.10
CA ILE A 114 -20.67 6.22 -3.72
C ILE A 114 -21.93 5.80 -4.49
N MET A 115 -23.10 6.40 -4.23
CA MET A 115 -24.30 6.14 -5.04
C MET A 115 -24.10 6.61 -6.49
N ALA A 116 -23.60 7.85 -6.68
CA ALA A 116 -23.30 8.36 -8.02
C ALA A 116 -22.18 7.57 -8.70
N TRP A 117 -21.17 7.14 -7.93
CA TRP A 117 -20.10 6.26 -8.39
C TRP A 117 -20.65 4.94 -8.98
N LYS A 118 -21.53 4.27 -8.23
CA LYS A 118 -22.18 3.01 -8.65
C LYS A 118 -23.12 3.24 -9.85
N GLU A 119 -23.89 4.32 -9.85
CA GLU A 119 -24.79 4.68 -10.97
C GLU A 119 -24.02 4.89 -12.28
N ALA A 120 -22.80 5.46 -12.20
CA ALA A 120 -21.90 5.61 -13.33
C ALA A 120 -21.17 4.30 -13.73
N GLY A 121 -21.50 3.17 -13.12
CA GLY A 121 -20.90 1.86 -13.44
C GLY A 121 -19.44 1.70 -12.99
N LYS A 122 -18.94 2.56 -12.09
CA LYS A 122 -17.57 2.46 -11.59
C LYS A 122 -17.44 1.31 -10.57
N PRO A 123 -16.29 0.63 -10.52
CA PRO A 123 -16.12 -0.57 -9.69
C PRO A 123 -16.15 -0.24 -8.21
N VAL A 124 -16.72 -1.15 -7.43
CA VAL A 124 -16.59 -1.20 -5.98
C VAL A 124 -16.01 -2.54 -5.59
N THR A 125 -15.28 -2.58 -4.49
CA THR A 125 -14.74 -3.80 -3.92
C THR A 125 -15.28 -4.02 -2.51
N THR A 126 -15.29 -5.26 -2.07
CA THR A 126 -15.44 -5.63 -0.67
C THR A 126 -14.07 -5.90 -0.02
N ASP A 127 -12.98 -5.79 -0.79
CA ASP A 127 -11.60 -5.97 -0.34
C ASP A 127 -11.18 -4.85 0.60
N THR A 128 -11.10 -5.12 1.90
CA THR A 128 -10.81 -4.10 2.92
C THR A 128 -9.31 -3.83 3.10
N TYR A 129 -8.48 -4.12 2.10
CA TYR A 129 -7.02 -4.01 2.22
C TYR A 129 -6.53 -2.61 1.86
N GLU A 130 -5.56 -2.11 2.63
CA GLU A 130 -4.88 -0.88 2.27
C GLU A 130 -4.03 -1.11 1.01
N VAL A 131 -4.08 -0.14 0.09
CA VAL A 131 -3.37 -0.21 -1.19
C VAL A 131 -2.44 0.98 -1.37
N ASP A 132 -1.28 0.71 -1.95
CA ASP A 132 -0.35 1.72 -2.42
C ASP A 132 -0.23 1.66 -3.93
N VAL A 133 -0.39 2.82 -4.56
CA VAL A 133 -0.38 2.96 -6.01
C VAL A 133 0.93 3.62 -6.44
N PHE A 134 1.59 3.02 -7.42
CA PHE A 134 2.85 3.46 -7.99
C PHE A 134 2.72 3.60 -9.51
N GLN A 135 3.52 4.50 -10.07
CA GLN A 135 3.69 4.64 -11.52
C GLN A 135 5.02 4.01 -11.91
N THR A 136 4.96 3.11 -12.88
CA THR A 136 6.13 2.46 -13.49
C THR A 136 6.81 3.38 -14.50
N LYS A 137 7.96 2.98 -15.06
CA LYS A 137 8.73 3.84 -15.99
C LYS A 137 7.98 4.12 -17.28
N SER A 138 7.13 3.20 -17.77
CA SER A 138 6.30 3.44 -18.95
C SER A 138 5.01 4.22 -18.64
N GLY A 139 4.75 4.56 -17.37
CA GLY A 139 3.53 5.23 -16.94
C GLY A 139 2.33 4.29 -16.70
N LYS A 140 2.57 2.98 -16.65
CA LYS A 140 1.55 2.02 -16.18
C LYS A 140 1.44 2.07 -14.66
N THR A 141 0.26 1.68 -14.18
CA THR A 141 -0.03 1.63 -12.74
C THR A 141 0.34 0.26 -12.15
N LEU A 142 1.02 0.28 -11.01
CA LEU A 142 1.28 -0.87 -10.16
C LEU A 142 0.64 -0.62 -8.78
N LYS A 143 -0.08 -1.61 -8.25
CA LYS A 143 -0.72 -1.54 -6.93
C LYS A 143 -0.14 -2.60 -6.00
N CYS A 144 0.15 -2.23 -4.76
CA CYS A 144 0.54 -3.16 -3.70
C CYS A 144 -0.51 -3.14 -2.59
N TYR A 145 -1.07 -4.28 -2.25
CA TYR A 145 -2.09 -4.45 -1.21
C TYR A 145 -1.46 -5.09 0.03
N ALA A 146 -1.68 -4.48 1.18
CA ALA A 146 -1.28 -5.03 2.47
C ALA A 146 -2.34 -6.03 2.95
N LEU A 147 -2.05 -7.34 2.81
CA LEU A 147 -3.00 -8.39 3.17
C LEU A 147 -2.87 -8.75 4.65
N THR A 148 -1.81 -9.48 5.02
CA THR A 148 -1.53 -9.80 6.42
C THR A 148 -0.07 -10.14 6.64
N HIS A 149 0.54 -9.71 7.75
CA HIS A 149 1.91 -10.01 8.15
C HIS A 149 2.96 -9.76 7.06
N ALA A 150 3.41 -10.79 6.35
CA ALA A 150 4.28 -10.72 5.17
C ALA A 150 3.56 -10.96 3.83
N SER A 151 2.28 -11.35 3.86
CA SER A 151 1.43 -11.53 2.68
C SER A 151 1.15 -10.20 2.00
N ILE A 152 1.59 -10.09 0.75
CA ILE A 152 1.40 -8.90 -0.10
C ILE A 152 0.83 -9.38 -1.43
N ARG A 153 -0.21 -8.68 -1.90
CA ARG A 153 -0.70 -8.84 -3.28
C ARG A 153 -0.25 -7.66 -4.12
N ILE A 154 0.26 -7.93 -5.32
CA ILE A 154 0.70 -6.91 -6.27
C ILE A 154 -0.08 -7.09 -7.57
N GLN A 155 -0.67 -6.00 -8.06
CA GLN A 155 -1.29 -5.93 -9.38
C GLN A 155 -0.48 -5.06 -10.31
N TYR A 156 -0.21 -5.56 -11.52
CA TYR A 156 0.46 -4.81 -12.58
C TYR A 156 0.00 -5.30 -13.95
N ASP A 157 -0.47 -4.40 -14.82
CA ASP A 157 -0.85 -4.71 -16.21
C ASP A 157 -1.82 -5.91 -16.35
N GLY A 158 -2.81 -5.98 -15.45
CA GLY A 158 -3.78 -7.08 -15.39
C GLY A 158 -3.22 -8.41 -14.88
N LYS A 159 -1.99 -8.41 -14.36
CA LYS A 159 -1.33 -9.56 -13.71
C LYS A 159 -1.46 -9.50 -12.20
N GLU A 160 -1.60 -10.68 -11.62
CA GLU A 160 -1.72 -10.90 -10.18
C GLU A 160 -0.45 -11.59 -9.67
N ILE A 161 0.23 -10.94 -8.73
CA ILE A 161 1.45 -11.44 -8.10
C ILE A 161 1.17 -11.55 -6.60
N GLU A 162 1.26 -12.76 -6.06
CA GLU A 162 1.02 -13.05 -4.65
C GLU A 162 2.31 -13.40 -3.95
N ILE A 163 2.58 -12.79 -2.80
CA ILE A 163 3.79 -12.99 -2.00
C ILE A 163 3.38 -13.59 -0.66
N ASP A 164 4.01 -14.71 -0.27
CA ASP A 164 3.86 -15.36 1.04
C ASP A 164 2.40 -15.48 1.53
N PRO A 165 1.47 -16.04 0.73
CA PRO A 165 0.06 -15.97 1.04
C PRO A 165 -0.32 -16.89 2.22
N VAL A 166 -0.97 -16.32 3.24
CA VAL A 166 -1.48 -17.07 4.41
C VAL A 166 -2.97 -16.80 4.64
N THR A 167 -3.78 -17.86 4.70
CA THR A 167 -5.25 -17.74 4.84
C THR A 167 -5.69 -17.16 6.17
N LYS A 168 -4.91 -17.39 7.24
CA LYS A 168 -5.27 -16.95 8.59
C LYS A 168 -4.02 -16.80 9.44
N LEU A 169 -3.87 -15.62 10.05
CA LEU A 169 -2.86 -15.35 11.07
C LEU A 169 -3.49 -14.51 12.18
N GLY A 170 -3.34 -14.96 13.43
CA GLY A 170 -4.03 -14.35 14.56
C GLY A 170 -5.54 -14.24 14.33
N ASN A 171 -6.05 -13.00 14.39
CA ASN A 171 -7.47 -12.69 14.18
C ASN A 171 -7.81 -12.36 12.71
N LYS A 172 -6.80 -12.20 11.85
CA LYS A 172 -6.99 -11.83 10.45
C LYS A 172 -7.17 -13.07 9.59
N THR A 173 -8.18 -13.03 8.73
CA THR A 173 -8.50 -14.09 7.77
C THR A 173 -8.56 -13.48 6.39
N ILE A 174 -7.87 -14.09 5.44
CA ILE A 174 -7.81 -13.68 4.04
C ILE A 174 -8.60 -14.69 3.21
N ASP A 175 -9.65 -14.22 2.56
CA ASP A 175 -10.47 -15.05 1.67
C ASP A 175 -9.84 -15.13 0.27
N TYR A 176 -8.76 -15.89 0.13
CA TYR A 176 -8.13 -16.12 -1.18
C TYR A 176 -9.03 -16.86 -2.17
N ALA A 177 -10.14 -17.47 -1.75
CA ALA A 177 -11.05 -18.15 -2.65
C ALA A 177 -11.85 -17.18 -3.53
N SER A 178 -12.09 -15.96 -3.06
CA SER A 178 -12.78 -14.90 -3.81
C SER A 178 -11.82 -14.03 -4.64
N MET A 179 -10.51 -14.20 -4.48
CA MET A 179 -9.50 -13.47 -5.24
C MET A 179 -9.24 -14.10 -6.62
N PRO A 180 -8.80 -13.32 -7.62
CA PRO A 180 -8.26 -13.84 -8.86
C PRO A 180 -7.13 -14.84 -8.64
N LYS A 181 -6.93 -15.77 -9.59
CA LYS A 181 -5.77 -16.67 -9.56
C LYS A 181 -4.49 -15.88 -9.82
N ALA A 182 -3.44 -16.21 -9.08
CA ALA A 182 -2.13 -15.60 -9.28
C ALA A 182 -1.56 -15.99 -10.65
N ASP A 183 -1.04 -15.03 -11.41
CA ASP A 183 -0.14 -15.35 -12.51
C ASP A 183 1.21 -15.81 -11.96
N TYR A 184 1.68 -15.14 -10.89
CA TYR A 184 2.94 -15.44 -10.22
C TYR A 184 2.71 -15.54 -8.71
N LEU A 185 3.10 -16.65 -8.11
CA LEU A 185 3.00 -16.87 -6.67
C LEU A 185 4.39 -17.10 -6.13
N LEU A 186 4.87 -16.20 -5.26
CA LEU A 186 6.19 -16.28 -4.66
C LEU A 186 6.09 -16.69 -3.19
N VAL A 187 6.89 -17.66 -2.78
CA VAL A 187 7.12 -17.94 -1.35
C VAL A 187 8.60 -17.80 -1.01
N THR A 188 8.87 -17.08 0.07
CA THR A 188 10.23 -16.77 0.56
C THR A 188 10.86 -17.98 1.26
N HIS A 189 10.12 -18.59 2.18
CA HIS A 189 10.57 -19.72 3.00
C HIS A 189 9.42 -20.50 3.66
N GLU A 190 9.75 -21.58 4.37
CA GLU A 190 8.79 -22.63 4.75
C GLU A 190 8.00 -22.40 6.05
N HIS A 191 8.22 -21.29 6.76
CA HIS A 191 7.50 -21.07 8.02
C HIS A 191 6.01 -20.81 7.80
N PHE A 192 5.20 -21.17 8.79
CA PHE A 192 3.75 -21.29 8.65
C PHE A 192 3.02 -19.96 8.36
N ASP A 193 3.67 -18.85 8.70
CA ASP A 193 3.28 -17.46 8.51
C ASP A 193 3.73 -16.88 7.16
N HIS A 194 4.36 -17.69 6.30
CA HIS A 194 4.68 -17.37 4.90
C HIS A 194 4.23 -18.48 3.92
N PHE A 195 4.40 -19.75 4.31
CA PHE A 195 4.05 -20.93 3.53
C PHE A 195 2.76 -21.56 4.04
N ASN A 196 1.67 -21.33 3.32
CA ASN A 196 0.38 -21.96 3.58
C ASN A 196 -0.11 -22.74 2.36
N GLN A 197 -0.05 -24.07 2.40
CA GLN A 197 -0.46 -24.92 1.28
C GLN A 197 -1.91 -24.69 0.84
N GLY A 198 -2.80 -24.36 1.79
CA GLY A 198 -4.20 -24.05 1.51
C GLY A 198 -4.33 -22.78 0.67
N ALA A 199 -3.64 -21.70 1.06
CA ALA A 199 -3.60 -20.44 0.32
C ALA A 199 -2.99 -20.63 -1.07
N ILE A 200 -1.84 -21.33 -1.15
CA ILE A 200 -1.18 -21.63 -2.43
C ILE A 200 -2.15 -22.35 -3.37
N LYS A 201 -2.87 -23.37 -2.88
CA LYS A 201 -3.88 -24.09 -3.66
C LYS A 201 -5.04 -23.21 -4.09
N LEU A 202 -5.53 -22.32 -3.22
CA LEU A 202 -6.63 -21.39 -3.54
C LEU A 202 -6.24 -20.37 -4.60
N LEU A 203 -4.98 -19.94 -4.64
CA LEU A 203 -4.48 -18.93 -5.58
C LEU A 203 -3.95 -19.53 -6.90
N THR A 204 -3.56 -20.80 -6.90
CA THR A 204 -3.01 -21.47 -8.08
C THR A 204 -4.10 -21.84 -9.10
N GLY A 205 -3.86 -21.51 -10.36
CA GLY A 205 -4.58 -22.00 -11.55
C GLY A 205 -3.61 -22.57 -12.59
N ASP A 206 -4.13 -22.97 -13.76
CA ASP A 206 -3.35 -23.70 -14.79
C ASP A 206 -2.12 -22.96 -15.33
N LYS A 207 -2.11 -21.62 -15.22
CA LYS A 207 -1.04 -20.75 -15.73
C LYS A 207 -0.16 -20.15 -14.63
N THR A 208 -0.45 -20.45 -13.36
CA THR A 208 0.30 -19.89 -12.24
C THR A 208 1.71 -20.44 -12.23
N ARG A 209 2.70 -19.54 -12.15
CA ARG A 209 4.08 -19.92 -11.84
C ARG A 209 4.30 -19.79 -10.35
N PHE A 210 4.41 -20.93 -9.67
CA PHE A 210 4.78 -20.97 -8.25
C PHE A 210 6.31 -20.93 -8.14
N ILE A 211 6.86 -19.83 -7.66
CA ILE A 211 8.30 -19.54 -7.57
C ILE A 211 8.69 -19.52 -6.10
N THR A 212 9.71 -20.29 -5.70
CA THR A 212 9.98 -20.45 -4.25
C THR A 212 11.40 -20.94 -3.96
N ASN A 213 11.79 -20.95 -2.68
CA ASN A 213 12.99 -21.67 -2.24
C ASN A 213 12.84 -23.20 -2.39
N LYS A 214 13.96 -23.92 -2.31
CA LYS A 214 13.99 -25.39 -2.46
C LYS A 214 13.08 -26.11 -1.45
N ARG A 215 13.07 -25.66 -0.19
CA ARG A 215 12.37 -26.34 0.90
C ARG A 215 10.85 -26.32 0.72
N CYS A 216 10.29 -25.18 0.35
CA CYS A 216 8.86 -25.06 0.07
C CYS A 216 8.43 -25.89 -1.15
N ALA A 217 9.24 -25.90 -2.22
CA ALA A 217 8.94 -26.73 -3.39
C ALA A 217 8.89 -28.22 -3.04
N GLU A 218 9.82 -28.69 -2.21
CA GLU A 218 9.80 -30.07 -1.69
C GLU A 218 8.57 -30.34 -0.80
N MET A 219 8.22 -29.41 0.09
CA MET A 219 7.05 -29.54 0.98
C MET A 219 5.72 -29.50 0.24
N TYR A 220 5.61 -28.70 -0.82
CA TYR A 220 4.41 -28.61 -1.66
C TYR A 220 4.34 -29.73 -2.71
N GLY A 221 5.49 -30.25 -3.13
CA GLY A 221 5.61 -31.27 -4.19
C GLY A 221 5.73 -30.70 -5.60
N SER A 222 5.79 -29.37 -5.75
CA SER A 222 6.06 -28.67 -7.02
C SER A 222 6.52 -27.24 -6.74
N GLY A 223 7.08 -26.58 -7.76
CA GLY A 223 7.54 -25.19 -7.68
C GLY A 223 8.79 -24.95 -8.53
N GLU A 224 8.88 -23.76 -9.11
CA GLU A 224 10.07 -23.23 -9.77
C GLU A 224 11.05 -22.76 -8.69
N VAL A 225 12.08 -23.57 -8.45
CA VAL A 225 13.05 -23.32 -7.37
C VAL A 225 14.04 -22.23 -7.79
N MET A 226 14.13 -21.17 -6.98
CA MET A 226 15.21 -20.19 -7.04
C MET A 226 16.11 -20.31 -5.80
N LYS A 227 17.42 -20.23 -6.01
CA LYS A 227 18.45 -20.13 -4.96
C LYS A 227 18.96 -18.69 -4.87
N ASN A 228 19.58 -18.32 -3.74
CA ASN A 228 20.18 -17.01 -3.62
C ASN A 228 21.20 -16.76 -4.75
N GLY A 229 21.07 -15.61 -5.43
CA GLY A 229 21.86 -15.22 -6.58
C GLY A 229 21.21 -15.55 -7.93
N ASP A 230 20.16 -16.37 -7.96
CA ASP A 230 19.45 -16.67 -9.21
C ASP A 230 18.67 -15.44 -9.71
N LYS A 231 18.59 -15.32 -11.04
CA LYS A 231 17.79 -14.32 -11.72
C LYS A 231 17.02 -14.96 -12.86
N ILE A 232 15.73 -14.67 -12.95
CA ILE A 232 14.86 -15.14 -14.03
C ILE A 232 14.17 -13.96 -14.74
N GLN A 233 14.07 -14.05 -16.06
CA GLN A 233 13.24 -13.17 -16.87
C GLN A 233 11.83 -13.78 -16.95
N ILE A 234 10.81 -13.00 -16.59
CA ILE A 234 9.42 -13.44 -16.57
C ILE A 234 8.70 -13.02 -17.87
N THR A 235 8.75 -11.73 -18.17
CA THR A 235 8.31 -11.07 -19.42
C THR A 235 9.36 -10.02 -19.78
N ASP A 236 9.26 -9.36 -20.94
CA ASP A 236 10.24 -8.33 -21.36
C ASP A 236 10.42 -7.20 -20.33
N ASP A 237 9.39 -6.89 -19.56
CA ASP A 237 9.35 -5.85 -18.53
C ASP A 237 9.35 -6.37 -17.09
N PHE A 238 9.44 -7.68 -16.85
CA PHE A 238 9.42 -8.25 -15.50
C PHE A 238 10.57 -9.25 -15.27
N THR A 239 11.42 -8.98 -14.28
CA THR A 239 12.45 -9.91 -13.78
C THR A 239 12.35 -10.15 -12.28
N ILE A 240 12.77 -11.33 -11.84
CA ILE A 240 12.87 -11.69 -10.42
C ILE A 240 14.31 -12.09 -10.11
N GLU A 241 14.87 -11.53 -9.05
CA GLU A 241 16.18 -11.90 -8.49
C GLU A 241 15.96 -12.48 -7.09
N ALA A 242 16.50 -13.65 -6.78
CA ALA A 242 16.49 -14.21 -5.43
C ALA A 242 17.74 -13.75 -4.68
N VAL A 243 17.56 -13.16 -3.50
CA VAL A 243 18.64 -12.63 -2.65
C VAL A 243 18.65 -13.32 -1.30
N LEU A 244 19.75 -13.14 -0.55
CA LEU A 244 19.90 -13.72 0.79
C LEU A 244 18.90 -13.11 1.78
N ALA A 245 18.30 -13.96 2.61
CA ALA A 245 17.51 -13.59 3.79
C ALA A 245 17.86 -14.56 4.93
N TYR A 246 18.40 -14.06 6.04
CA TYR A 246 18.84 -14.91 7.16
C TYR A 246 19.11 -14.12 8.45
N ASN A 247 19.22 -14.82 9.59
CA ASN A 247 19.61 -14.25 10.88
C ASN A 247 21.14 -14.28 11.08
N ILE A 248 21.69 -13.20 11.65
CA ILE A 248 23.11 -13.04 12.00
C ILE A 248 23.37 -13.06 13.50
N THR A 249 22.37 -12.78 14.33
CA THR A 249 22.50 -12.73 15.78
C THR A 249 22.74 -14.13 16.35
N GLU A 250 23.73 -14.26 17.23
CA GLU A 250 24.05 -15.52 17.90
C GLU A 250 22.82 -16.07 18.64
N GLY A 251 22.53 -17.36 18.44
CA GLY A 251 21.33 -18.00 18.99
C GLY A 251 20.03 -17.67 18.26
N ARG A 252 20.08 -16.99 17.10
CA ARG A 252 18.93 -16.82 16.19
C ARG A 252 19.11 -17.47 14.82
N THR A 253 20.32 -17.91 14.48
CA THR A 253 20.65 -18.51 13.18
C THR A 253 19.85 -19.78 12.86
N GLN A 254 19.26 -20.41 13.88
CA GLN A 254 18.34 -21.54 13.71
C GLN A 254 16.97 -21.15 13.16
N PHE A 255 16.54 -19.89 13.31
CA PHE A 255 15.26 -19.43 12.76
C PHE A 255 15.36 -19.36 11.24
N HIS A 256 16.28 -18.53 10.72
CA HIS A 256 16.54 -18.39 9.29
C HIS A 256 18.04 -18.61 9.00
N PRO A 257 18.46 -19.85 8.67
CA PRO A 257 19.84 -20.17 8.35
C PRO A 257 20.28 -19.58 7.01
N LYS A 258 21.52 -19.07 6.96
CA LYS A 258 22.10 -18.53 5.72
C LYS A 258 22.07 -19.55 4.58
N GLY A 259 21.51 -19.15 3.44
CA GLY A 259 21.45 -19.97 2.23
C GLY A 259 20.17 -20.81 2.08
N ARG A 260 19.29 -20.85 3.09
CA ARG A 260 18.02 -21.59 3.02
C ARG A 260 16.91 -20.76 2.38
N ASP A 261 16.81 -19.49 2.78
CA ASP A 261 15.66 -18.64 2.53
C ASP A 261 15.97 -17.55 1.51
N ASN A 262 14.93 -17.06 0.83
CA ASN A 262 15.05 -16.04 -0.19
C ASN A 262 14.35 -14.75 0.28
N GLY A 263 15.03 -13.62 0.09
CA GLY A 263 14.36 -12.39 -0.29
C GLY A 263 14.21 -12.35 -1.82
N TYR A 264 13.39 -11.45 -2.34
CA TYR A 264 13.22 -11.25 -3.78
C TYR A 264 13.37 -9.78 -4.17
N ILE A 265 13.98 -9.52 -5.32
CA ILE A 265 13.89 -8.23 -6.01
C ILE A 265 13.06 -8.43 -7.26
N LEU A 266 11.90 -7.79 -7.30
CA LEU A 266 11.04 -7.74 -8.47
C LEU A 266 11.38 -6.46 -9.23
N THR A 267 11.81 -6.58 -10.48
CA THR A 267 11.93 -5.41 -11.37
C THR A 267 10.77 -5.45 -12.35
N ILE A 268 9.78 -4.58 -12.17
CA ILE A 268 8.55 -4.52 -12.95
C ILE A 268 8.48 -3.17 -13.66
N ASP A 269 8.59 -3.19 -14.98
CA ASP A 269 8.66 -2.01 -15.86
C ASP A 269 9.55 -0.91 -15.30
N GLY A 270 10.76 -1.36 -14.93
CA GLY A 270 11.84 -0.54 -14.40
C GLY A 270 11.71 -0.10 -12.95
N LEU A 271 10.58 -0.38 -12.27
CA LEU A 271 10.42 -0.20 -10.83
C LEU A 271 11.03 -1.40 -10.09
N ARG A 272 11.94 -1.15 -9.14
CA ARG A 272 12.63 -2.19 -8.36
C ARG A 272 12.04 -2.29 -6.96
N ILE A 273 11.43 -3.43 -6.67
CA ILE A 273 10.72 -3.75 -5.43
C ILE A 273 11.52 -4.83 -4.69
N TYR A 274 12.05 -4.51 -3.52
CA TYR A 274 12.75 -5.46 -2.66
C TYR A 274 11.81 -5.98 -1.56
N ILE A 275 11.56 -7.28 -1.56
CA ILE A 275 10.85 -8.00 -0.52
C ILE A 275 11.90 -8.81 0.24
N ALA A 276 12.20 -8.42 1.48
CA ALA A 276 13.33 -8.98 2.19
C ALA A 276 13.11 -10.41 2.70
N GLY A 277 11.86 -10.90 2.74
CA GLY A 277 11.52 -12.11 3.48
C GLY A 277 11.82 -11.93 4.96
N ASP A 278 12.19 -13.02 5.63
CA ASP A 278 12.62 -13.01 7.02
C ASP A 278 14.14 -12.97 7.14
N THR A 279 14.65 -11.85 7.64
CA THR A 279 16.08 -11.58 7.74
C THR A 279 16.37 -10.58 8.84
N GLU A 280 17.63 -10.54 9.28
CA GLU A 280 18.19 -9.40 10.01
C GLU A 280 18.91 -8.42 9.04
N ASP A 281 19.57 -7.40 9.58
CA ASP A 281 20.32 -6.37 8.83
C ASP A 281 21.66 -6.91 8.26
N ILE A 282 21.56 -7.92 7.40
CA ILE A 282 22.69 -8.64 6.80
C ILE A 282 23.59 -7.73 5.95
N PRO A 283 24.91 -8.00 5.91
CA PRO A 283 25.85 -7.15 5.17
C PRO A 283 25.58 -7.12 3.66
N GLU A 284 24.99 -8.16 3.08
CA GLU A 284 24.69 -8.24 1.64
C GLU A 284 23.62 -7.23 1.19
N MET A 285 22.83 -6.66 2.11
CA MET A 285 21.94 -5.53 1.80
C MET A 285 22.73 -4.32 1.25
N ALA A 286 24.02 -4.20 1.57
CA ALA A 286 24.89 -3.17 1.00
C ALA A 286 25.10 -3.33 -0.52
N ASN A 287 24.83 -4.50 -1.10
CA ASN A 287 24.91 -4.75 -2.54
C ASN A 287 23.56 -4.52 -3.25
N ILE A 288 22.47 -4.37 -2.50
CA ILE A 288 21.14 -4.09 -3.04
C ILE A 288 21.06 -2.58 -3.30
N LYS A 289 20.92 -2.20 -4.57
CA LYS A 289 20.94 -0.80 -5.03
C LYS A 289 19.73 -0.45 -5.88
N ASN A 290 19.47 0.85 -5.95
CA ASN A 290 18.43 1.46 -6.78
C ASN A 290 17.06 0.83 -6.53
N ILE A 291 16.68 0.71 -5.25
CA ILE A 291 15.38 0.18 -4.87
C ILE A 291 14.39 1.33 -4.81
N ASP A 292 13.27 1.19 -5.49
CA ASP A 292 12.18 2.15 -5.44
C ASP A 292 11.28 1.85 -4.23
N ILE A 293 10.99 0.56 -3.98
CA ILE A 293 10.11 0.12 -2.89
C ILE A 293 10.79 -1.00 -2.11
N ALA A 294 10.84 -0.91 -0.79
CA ALA A 294 11.32 -2.00 0.07
C ALA A 294 10.28 -2.42 1.12
N PHE A 295 10.13 -3.73 1.32
CA PHE A 295 9.42 -4.35 2.44
C PHE A 295 10.45 -5.01 3.36
N LEU A 296 10.57 -4.50 4.58
CA LEU A 296 11.57 -4.97 5.56
C LEU A 296 10.88 -5.51 6.82
N PRO A 297 11.20 -6.74 7.27
CA PRO A 297 10.52 -7.37 8.41
C PRO A 297 10.93 -6.70 9.71
N CYS A 298 10.05 -6.67 10.72
CA CYS A 298 10.34 -5.94 11.96
C CYS A 298 9.70 -6.58 13.21
N ASN A 299 9.81 -7.89 13.38
CA ASN A 299 9.35 -8.58 14.58
C ASN A 299 10.50 -9.20 15.37
N GLN A 300 10.28 -9.37 16.67
CA GLN A 300 11.23 -10.04 17.56
C GLN A 300 10.63 -11.32 18.14
N PRO A 301 11.43 -12.38 18.32
CA PRO A 301 12.88 -12.44 18.10
C PRO A 301 13.30 -12.90 16.68
N TYR A 302 12.37 -13.01 15.73
CA TYR A 302 12.59 -13.76 14.48
C TYR A 302 13.31 -12.96 13.38
N THR A 303 13.14 -11.65 13.32
CA THR A 303 13.70 -10.79 12.27
C THR A 303 14.40 -9.56 12.87
N MET A 304 14.19 -8.36 12.32
CA MET A 304 14.86 -7.13 12.77
C MET A 304 14.17 -6.48 13.97
N THR A 305 14.97 -5.86 14.84
CA THR A 305 14.48 -4.77 15.70
C THR A 305 14.21 -3.51 14.88
N THR A 306 13.57 -2.50 15.48
CA THR A 306 13.41 -1.18 14.85
C THR A 306 14.75 -0.55 14.49
N GLU A 307 15.78 -0.73 15.31
CA GLU A 307 17.13 -0.20 15.07
C GLU A 307 17.81 -0.90 13.89
N GLN A 308 17.68 -2.24 13.81
CA GLN A 308 18.20 -3.02 12.70
C GLN A 308 17.50 -2.65 11.38
N LEU A 309 16.17 -2.50 11.40
CA LEU A 309 15.41 -2.06 10.23
C LEU A 309 15.84 -0.66 9.77
N VAL A 310 15.97 0.30 10.69
CA VAL A 310 16.44 1.66 10.36
C VAL A 310 17.86 1.62 9.76
N LYS A 311 18.76 0.80 10.31
CA LYS A 311 20.10 0.61 9.77
C LYS A 311 20.08 -0.01 8.37
N ALA A 312 19.29 -1.05 8.15
CA ALA A 312 19.10 -1.68 6.85
C ALA A 312 18.55 -0.68 5.81
N ALA A 313 17.53 0.10 6.18
CA ALA A 313 16.94 1.12 5.33
C ALA A 313 17.96 2.19 4.91
N LYS A 314 18.84 2.65 5.82
CA LYS A 314 19.92 3.60 5.50
C LYS A 314 20.99 3.05 4.55
N ILE A 315 21.19 1.73 4.56
CA ILE A 315 22.12 1.03 3.67
C ILE A 315 21.51 0.87 2.27
N ILE A 316 20.24 0.47 2.20
CA ILE A 316 19.52 0.18 0.95
C ILE A 316 19.10 1.48 0.24
N LYS A 317 18.68 2.49 1.01
CA LYS A 317 18.12 3.77 0.57
C LYS A 317 16.96 3.61 -0.44
N PRO A 318 15.88 2.88 -0.08
CA PRO A 318 14.72 2.80 -0.94
C PRO A 318 14.01 4.16 -1.03
N GLN A 319 13.32 4.45 -2.13
CA GLN A 319 12.47 5.66 -2.17
C GLN A 319 11.29 5.55 -1.22
N VAL A 320 10.65 4.38 -1.17
CA VAL A 320 9.53 4.07 -0.27
C VAL A 320 9.86 2.84 0.56
N LEU A 321 9.62 2.91 1.88
CA LEU A 321 9.83 1.82 2.82
C LEU A 321 8.52 1.42 3.50
N PHE A 322 8.21 0.13 3.44
CA PHE A 322 7.16 -0.52 4.21
C PHE A 322 7.79 -1.40 5.30
N PRO A 323 7.76 -1.00 6.57
CA PRO A 323 7.88 -1.95 7.66
C PRO A 323 6.69 -2.92 7.57
N TYR A 324 6.98 -4.21 7.43
CA TYR A 324 5.98 -5.30 7.41
C TYR A 324 6.39 -6.39 8.39
N HIS A 325 5.63 -7.49 8.49
CA HIS A 325 5.98 -8.63 9.33
C HIS A 325 6.41 -8.20 10.74
N TYR A 326 5.68 -7.23 11.32
CA TYR A 326 6.11 -6.55 12.53
C TYR A 326 5.35 -7.03 13.76
N GLY A 327 4.25 -7.77 13.60
CA GLY A 327 3.48 -8.31 14.71
C GLY A 327 3.08 -7.20 15.69
N GLN A 328 3.48 -7.33 16.94
CA GLN A 328 3.17 -6.33 17.96
C GLN A 328 4.27 -5.26 18.12
N THR A 329 5.31 -5.27 17.27
CA THR A 329 6.38 -4.27 17.33
C THR A 329 5.84 -2.88 17.00
N ASN A 330 6.16 -1.90 17.84
CA ASN A 330 5.79 -0.51 17.57
C ASN A 330 6.70 0.10 16.49
N VAL A 331 6.19 0.16 15.26
CA VAL A 331 6.90 0.71 14.09
C VAL A 331 6.66 2.21 13.86
N SER A 332 5.81 2.86 14.66
CA SER A 332 5.42 4.28 14.46
C SER A 332 6.59 5.26 14.49
N GLY A 333 7.65 4.95 15.25
CA GLY A 333 8.84 5.79 15.36
C GLY A 333 9.82 5.71 14.18
N ILE A 334 9.64 4.78 13.24
CA ILE A 334 10.61 4.56 12.14
C ILE A 334 10.65 5.76 11.20
N SER A 335 9.50 6.34 10.84
CA SER A 335 9.43 7.50 9.95
C SER A 335 10.26 8.68 10.47
N ALA A 336 10.14 8.99 11.77
CA ALA A 336 10.90 10.07 12.40
C ALA A 336 12.42 9.81 12.40
N GLN A 337 12.85 8.56 12.51
CA GLN A 337 14.27 8.17 12.50
C GLN A 337 14.91 8.21 11.10
N LEU A 338 14.08 8.16 10.04
CA LEU A 338 14.51 8.16 8.64
C LEU A 338 14.21 9.48 7.90
N LYS A 339 13.66 10.49 8.59
CA LYS A 339 13.23 11.77 7.99
C LYS A 339 14.32 12.47 7.16
N ASP A 340 15.58 12.36 7.58
CA ASP A 340 16.71 13.04 6.95
C ASP A 340 17.34 12.23 5.79
N GLU A 341 16.83 11.01 5.56
CA GLU A 341 17.32 10.11 4.50
C GLU A 341 16.54 10.23 3.19
N GLY A 342 15.46 11.02 3.17
CA GLY A 342 14.58 11.15 2.00
C GLY A 342 13.78 9.89 1.67
N ILE A 343 13.60 8.99 2.64
CA ILE A 343 12.85 7.75 2.52
C ILE A 343 11.39 8.00 2.95
N ASP A 344 10.44 7.72 2.06
CA ASP A 344 9.00 7.76 2.37
C ASP A 344 8.60 6.48 3.13
N VAL A 345 8.52 6.57 4.45
CA VAL A 345 8.12 5.44 5.30
C VAL A 345 6.60 5.36 5.37
N ARG A 346 6.03 4.26 4.88
CA ARG A 346 4.59 4.00 4.87
C ARG A 346 4.25 2.83 5.77
N ILE A 347 3.56 3.11 6.87
CA ILE A 347 3.06 2.10 7.79
C ILE A 347 1.68 1.64 7.30
N ARG A 348 1.47 0.32 7.25
CA ARG A 348 0.21 -0.32 6.89
C ARG A 348 -0.15 -1.37 7.93
N HIS A 349 -1.42 -1.68 8.03
CA HIS A 349 -2.03 -2.63 8.95
C HIS A 349 -1.91 -4.04 8.37
N TYR A 350 -0.73 -4.61 8.52
CA TYR A 350 -0.48 -6.01 8.19
C TYR A 350 -1.06 -6.97 9.25
N GLU A 351 -1.31 -6.50 10.46
CA GLU A 351 -1.76 -7.36 11.59
C GLU A 351 -3.27 -7.44 11.77
#